data_AF-A0A3D1AQW0-F1
#
_entry.id   AF-A0A3D1AQW0-F1
#
_cell.length_a   1.000
_cell.length_b   1.000
_cell.length_c   1.000
_cell.angle_alpha   90.00
_cell.angle_beta   90.00
_cell.angle_gamma   90.00
#
_symmetry.space_group_name_H-M   'P 1'
#
loop_
_entity.id
_entity.type
_entity.pdbx_description
1 polymer ?
#
loop_
_entity_poly.entity_id
_entity_poly.type
_entity_poly.pdbx_seq_one_letter_code
_entity_poly.pdbx_strand_id
1 'polypeptide(L)'
;LTAQEAGANPYRGVDITVEFRAPSHQTYLAPAFWDGGTLLKARIEPDEPGTWDYRVSGVARFEGKVGHFQVTPGKSGFVQPANVFHFWTMPGKQPHLWMGAVAPAGLDAAAFEALAATRQRQHFNHLRIDVLGAPAERVFEKGDLAQPAWFQKLDAEVLAANRHGITADLVIAGPANQLTRLFPEHEQRDRYVRFLCARYAGL
;
A
#
# COMPACT_ATOMS: atom_id res chain seq x y z
N LEU A 1 -3.01 -0.23 -16.63
CA LEU A 1 -2.33 -1.35 -17.33
C LEU A 1 -3.31 -2.55 -17.38
N THR A 2 -3.20 -3.51 -18.32
CA THR A 2 -4.15 -4.65 -18.44
C THR A 2 -3.57 -6.02 -18.02
N ALA A 3 -4.33 -6.92 -17.37
CA ALA A 3 -3.86 -8.17 -16.75
C ALA A 3 -3.74 -9.40 -17.68
N GLN A 4 -4.07 -9.27 -18.97
CA GLN A 4 -4.13 -10.38 -19.93
C GLN A 4 -2.78 -11.09 -20.16
N GLU A 5 -1.67 -10.45 -19.77
CA GLU A 5 -0.30 -10.94 -19.95
C GLU A 5 0.24 -11.69 -18.72
N ALA A 6 -0.43 -11.61 -17.57
CA ALA A 6 0.00 -12.26 -16.32
C ALA A 6 -0.39 -13.76 -16.24
N GLY A 7 -0.76 -14.36 -17.37
CA GLY A 7 -1.20 -15.76 -17.47
C GLY A 7 -2.56 -16.02 -16.81
N ALA A 8 -2.83 -17.28 -16.47
CA ALA A 8 -4.10 -17.71 -15.87
C ALA A 8 -4.35 -17.15 -14.47
N ASN A 9 -3.30 -16.69 -13.77
CA ASN A 9 -3.42 -16.09 -12.45
C ASN A 9 -2.67 -14.75 -12.40
N PRO A 10 -3.38 -13.62 -12.54
CA PRO A 10 -2.75 -12.31 -12.58
C PRO A 10 -2.15 -11.87 -11.25
N TYR A 11 -2.41 -12.57 -10.14
CA TYR A 11 -1.70 -12.37 -8.88
C TYR A 11 -0.30 -13.02 -8.89
N ARG A 12 -0.06 -14.03 -9.74
CA ARG A 12 1.22 -14.75 -9.87
C ARG A 12 2.15 -14.16 -10.92
N GLY A 13 1.61 -13.53 -11.96
CA GLY A 13 2.35 -13.22 -13.19
C GLY A 13 2.58 -11.73 -13.49
N VAL A 14 2.53 -10.84 -12.50
CA VAL A 14 2.86 -9.42 -12.74
C VAL A 14 4.37 -9.23 -12.68
N ASP A 15 5.03 -9.45 -13.82
CA ASP A 15 6.42 -9.04 -14.02
C ASP A 15 6.45 -7.70 -14.77
N ILE A 16 5.84 -6.68 -14.16
CA ILE A 16 5.84 -5.31 -14.68
C ILE A 16 6.37 -4.41 -13.59
N THR A 17 7.31 -3.55 -13.96
CA THR A 17 7.88 -2.53 -13.09
C THR A 17 7.69 -1.15 -13.71
N VAL A 18 7.59 -0.14 -12.85
CA VAL A 18 7.56 1.26 -13.24
C VAL A 18 8.69 1.97 -12.53
N GLU A 19 9.65 2.46 -13.31
CA GLU A 19 10.69 3.36 -12.84
C GLU A 19 10.14 4.78 -12.86
N PHE A 20 10.16 5.45 -11.71
CA PHE A 20 9.81 6.85 -11.57
C PHE A 20 11.09 7.66 -11.34
N ARG A 21 11.22 8.80 -12.00
CA ARG A 21 12.36 9.71 -11.88
C ARG A 21 11.89 11.08 -11.41
N ALA A 22 12.44 11.50 -10.28
CA ALA A 22 12.18 12.79 -9.65
C ALA A 22 12.89 13.94 -10.41
N PRO A 23 12.46 15.20 -10.22
CA PRO A 23 13.16 16.39 -10.72
C PRO A 23 14.66 16.42 -10.40
N SER A 24 15.05 15.99 -9.19
CA SER A 24 16.42 15.83 -8.70
C SER A 24 17.20 14.69 -9.37
N HIS A 25 16.55 13.95 -10.25
CA HIS A 25 17.03 12.74 -10.91
C HIS A 25 17.18 11.51 -10.00
N GLN A 26 16.68 11.55 -8.77
CA GLN A 26 16.50 10.35 -7.96
C GLN A 26 15.49 9.40 -8.63
N THR A 27 15.79 8.11 -8.64
CA THR A 27 14.95 7.09 -9.28
C THR A 27 14.38 6.11 -8.28
N TYR A 28 13.12 5.73 -8.49
CA TYR A 28 12.37 4.78 -7.68
C TYR A 28 11.80 3.67 -8.56
N LEU A 29 11.97 2.42 -8.16
CA LEU A 29 11.41 1.29 -8.90
C LEU A 29 10.22 0.71 -8.14
N ALA A 30 9.03 0.79 -8.73
CA ALA A 30 7.81 0.24 -8.16
C ALA A 30 7.34 -0.98 -8.96
N PRO A 31 7.15 -2.14 -8.32
CA PRO A 31 6.47 -3.26 -8.96
C PRO A 31 4.98 -2.93 -9.16
N ALA A 32 4.43 -3.31 -10.31
CA ALA A 32 3.00 -3.26 -10.52
C ALA A 32 2.30 -4.42 -9.80
N PHE A 33 1.02 -4.25 -9.51
CA PHE A 33 0.17 -5.28 -8.90
C PHE A 33 -1.18 -5.34 -9.61
N TRP A 34 -1.83 -6.50 -9.50
CA TRP A 34 -3.17 -6.72 -10.01
C TRP A 34 -4.24 -6.21 -9.05
N ASP A 35 -5.20 -5.48 -9.59
CA ASP A 35 -6.29 -4.85 -8.83
C ASP A 35 -7.68 -5.25 -9.35
N GLY A 36 -7.81 -6.47 -9.87
CA GLY A 36 -9.07 -7.06 -10.30
C GLY A 36 -9.38 -6.90 -11.78
N GLY A 37 -10.15 -7.85 -12.31
CA GLY A 37 -10.48 -7.90 -13.75
C GLY A 37 -9.21 -7.87 -14.60
N THR A 38 -9.14 -6.93 -15.53
CA THR A 38 -7.91 -6.67 -16.28
C THR A 38 -7.06 -5.57 -15.66
N LEU A 39 -7.33 -4.98 -14.51
CA LEU A 39 -6.59 -3.79 -14.06
C LEU A 39 -5.27 -4.14 -13.37
N LEU A 40 -4.18 -3.53 -13.84
CA LEU A 40 -2.87 -3.49 -13.18
C LEU A 40 -2.55 -2.03 -12.80
N LYS A 41 -2.00 -1.84 -11.59
CA LYS A 41 -1.61 -0.54 -11.01
C LYS A 41 -0.15 -0.57 -10.55
N ALA A 42 0.49 0.59 -10.58
CA ALA A 42 1.73 0.87 -9.86
C ALA A 42 1.51 2.17 -9.06
N ARG A 43 2.18 2.30 -7.92
CA ARG A 43 2.00 3.41 -6.98
C ARG A 43 3.34 4.00 -6.57
N ILE A 44 3.36 5.30 -6.33
CA ILE A 44 4.47 6.05 -5.80
C ILE A 44 3.91 7.17 -4.92
N GLU A 45 4.58 7.45 -3.80
CA GLU A 45 4.41 8.67 -3.03
C GLU A 45 5.60 9.60 -3.34
N PRO A 46 5.41 10.63 -4.18
CA PRO A 46 6.48 11.54 -4.55
C PRO A 46 6.96 12.37 -3.35
N ASP A 47 8.27 12.54 -3.22
CA ASP A 47 8.91 13.20 -2.07
C ASP A 47 9.35 14.65 -2.35
N GLU A 48 9.25 15.11 -3.60
CA GLU A 48 9.56 16.48 -3.99
C GLU A 48 8.63 17.04 -5.08
N PRO A 49 8.33 18.34 -5.04
CA PRO A 49 7.50 18.99 -6.05
C PRO A 49 8.25 19.14 -7.38
N GLY A 50 7.51 19.07 -8.48
CA GLY A 50 8.06 19.23 -9.82
C GLY A 50 7.51 18.23 -10.81
N THR A 51 8.12 18.18 -11.99
CA THR A 51 7.77 17.21 -13.04
C THR A 51 8.48 15.89 -12.79
N TRP A 52 7.70 14.83 -12.65
CA TRP A 52 8.18 13.47 -12.50
C TRP A 52 7.98 12.71 -13.80
N ASP A 53 9.00 12.00 -14.24
CA ASP A 53 8.93 11.10 -15.38
C ASP A 53 8.71 9.66 -14.91
N TYR A 54 8.11 8.83 -15.75
CA TYR A 54 8.07 7.39 -15.52
C TYR A 54 8.35 6.59 -16.78
N ARG A 55 8.84 5.37 -16.59
CA ARG A 55 9.09 4.37 -17.63
C ARG A 55 8.62 2.99 -17.17
N VAL A 56 7.86 2.31 -18.01
CA VAL A 56 7.33 0.96 -17.75
C VAL A 56 8.20 -0.09 -18.44
N SER A 57 8.49 -1.18 -17.74
CA SER A 57 9.26 -2.32 -18.26
C SER A 57 8.63 -3.66 -17.84
N GLY A 58 8.88 -4.72 -18.60
CA GLY A 58 8.59 -6.11 -18.22
C GLY A 58 7.91 -6.95 -19.31
N VAL A 59 6.82 -6.45 -19.89
CA VAL A 59 6.08 -7.16 -20.96
C VAL A 59 6.03 -6.34 -22.24
N ALA A 60 6.11 -7.02 -23.38
CA ALA A 60 6.28 -6.41 -24.70
C ALA A 60 5.28 -5.27 -25.02
N ARG A 61 4.03 -5.38 -24.55
CA ARG A 61 3.00 -4.35 -24.77
C ARG A 61 3.24 -3.05 -23.98
N PHE A 62 3.90 -3.13 -22.83
CA PHE A 62 4.16 -1.99 -21.96
C PHE A 62 5.62 -1.56 -21.94
N GLU A 63 6.51 -2.39 -22.49
CA GLU A 63 7.94 -2.15 -22.57
C GLU A 63 8.26 -0.77 -23.16
N GLY A 64 9.09 -0.02 -22.45
CA GLY A 64 9.56 1.30 -22.87
C GLY A 64 8.50 2.40 -22.88
N LYS A 65 7.27 2.15 -22.41
CA LYS A 65 6.25 3.22 -22.31
C LYS A 65 6.68 4.25 -21.28
N VAL A 66 6.65 5.51 -21.70
CA VAL A 66 7.02 6.64 -20.85
C VAL A 66 5.85 7.61 -20.68
N GLY A 67 5.92 8.40 -19.62
CA GLY A 67 5.05 9.54 -19.41
C GLY A 67 5.58 10.42 -18.29
N HIS A 68 4.84 11.46 -17.96
CA HIS A 68 5.17 12.35 -16.86
C HIS A 68 3.91 12.81 -16.12
N PHE A 69 4.09 13.31 -14.90
CA PHE A 69 3.05 13.96 -14.12
C PHE A 69 3.63 15.07 -13.26
N GLN A 70 2.78 16.03 -12.90
CA GLN A 70 3.19 17.16 -12.07
C GLN A 70 2.85 16.88 -10.61
N VAL A 71 3.84 17.09 -9.73
CA VAL A 71 3.68 17.03 -8.27
C VAL A 71 3.69 18.44 -7.71
N THR A 72 2.72 18.74 -6.86
CA THR A 72 2.64 19.98 -6.08
C THR A 72 3.09 19.73 -4.64
N PRO A 73 3.57 20.75 -3.91
CA PRO A 73 3.90 20.60 -2.49
C PRO A 73 2.74 20.00 -1.67
N GLY A 74 3.03 18.92 -0.94
CA GLY A 74 2.09 18.21 -0.08
C GLY A 74 2.34 18.45 1.41
N LYS A 75 1.60 17.72 2.26
CA LYS A 75 1.83 17.66 3.71
C LYS A 75 2.96 16.68 4.04
N SER A 76 3.27 16.52 5.32
CA SER A 76 4.12 15.45 5.86
C SER A 76 3.72 14.07 5.30
N GLY A 77 4.67 13.39 4.69
CA GLY A 77 4.61 11.98 4.26
C GLY A 77 5.20 11.04 5.31
N PHE A 78 5.94 10.01 4.89
CA PHE A 78 6.31 8.87 5.72
C PHE A 78 7.03 9.20 7.04
N VAL A 79 6.71 8.42 8.07
CA VAL A 79 7.38 8.41 9.37
C VAL A 79 8.71 7.64 9.25
N GLN A 80 9.79 8.21 9.77
CA GLN A 80 11.12 7.58 9.81
C GLN A 80 11.73 7.66 11.21
N PRO A 81 12.57 6.67 11.60
CA PRO A 81 13.36 6.76 12.83
C PRO A 81 14.27 7.99 12.83
N ALA A 82 14.40 8.62 13.99
CA ALA A 82 15.21 9.80 14.24
C ALA A 82 15.95 9.65 15.57
N ASN A 83 17.25 9.98 15.61
CA ASN A 83 18.05 9.99 16.84
C ASN A 83 17.85 8.74 17.74
N VAL A 84 17.87 7.55 17.12
CA VAL A 84 17.73 6.22 17.74
C VAL A 84 16.33 5.90 18.29
N PHE A 85 15.72 6.79 19.08
CA PHE A 85 14.50 6.53 19.84
C PHE A 85 13.31 7.44 19.51
N HIS A 86 13.45 8.32 18.52
CA HIS A 86 12.39 9.25 18.11
C HIS A 86 11.96 8.96 16.68
N PHE A 87 10.94 9.68 16.23
CA PHE A 87 10.48 9.64 14.85
C PHE A 87 10.30 11.05 14.33
N TRP A 88 10.44 11.22 13.01
CA TRP A 88 9.99 12.40 12.29
C TRP A 88 9.20 12.01 11.05
N THR A 89 8.46 12.94 10.47
CA THR A 89 7.88 12.77 9.13
C THR A 89 8.74 13.39 8.04
N MET A 90 8.65 12.86 6.82
CA MET A 90 9.34 13.35 5.63
C MET A 90 8.34 13.80 4.56
N PRO A 91 8.62 14.85 3.76
CA PRO A 91 9.80 15.70 3.82
C PRO A 91 9.73 16.71 5.00
N GLY A 92 10.90 17.20 5.44
CA GLY A 92 10.97 18.32 6.41
C GLY A 92 11.23 17.96 7.88
N LYS A 93 11.35 16.67 8.23
CA LYS A 93 11.78 16.20 9.55
C LYS A 93 10.95 16.75 10.73
N GLN A 94 9.63 16.82 10.58
CA GLN A 94 8.75 17.27 11.65
C GLN A 94 8.70 16.23 12.77
N PRO A 95 8.91 16.59 14.06
CA PRO A 95 8.86 15.65 15.17
C PRO A 95 7.55 14.87 15.23
N HIS A 96 7.64 13.57 15.46
CA HIS A 96 6.49 12.67 15.44
C HIS A 96 6.44 11.80 16.70
N LEU A 97 5.48 12.07 17.58
CA LEU A 97 5.20 11.24 18.75
C LEU A 97 4.18 10.17 18.38
N TRP A 98 4.53 8.89 18.54
CA TRP A 98 3.65 7.78 18.16
C TRP A 98 2.50 7.60 19.17
N MET A 99 1.28 7.94 18.77
CA MET A 99 0.06 7.77 19.56
C MET A 99 -0.89 6.83 18.83
N GLY A 100 -0.85 5.55 19.22
CA GLY A 100 -1.53 4.45 18.51
C GLY A 100 -2.90 4.08 19.06
N ALA A 101 -3.83 3.76 18.16
CA ALA A 101 -5.10 3.09 18.43
C ALA A 101 -5.23 1.83 17.57
N VAL A 102 -6.26 1.02 17.83
CA VAL A 102 -6.57 -0.18 17.03
C VAL A 102 -7.94 -0.01 16.38
N ALA A 103 -8.02 -0.31 15.08
CA ALA A 103 -9.28 -0.35 14.35
C ALA A 103 -10.02 -1.67 14.63
N PRO A 104 -11.32 -1.65 15.00
CA PRO A 104 -12.15 -2.83 14.98
C PRO A 104 -12.21 -3.46 13.57
N ALA A 105 -12.25 -4.78 13.50
CA ALA A 105 -12.40 -5.49 12.23
C ALA A 105 -13.84 -5.36 11.69
N GLY A 106 -14.00 -5.43 10.37
CA GLY A 106 -15.30 -5.57 9.72
C GLY A 106 -16.17 -4.31 9.67
N LEU A 107 -15.63 -3.13 9.99
CA LEU A 107 -16.34 -1.87 9.83
C LEU A 107 -16.68 -1.62 8.35
N ASP A 108 -17.84 -1.01 8.10
CA ASP A 108 -18.11 -0.41 6.78
C ASP A 108 -17.36 0.92 6.62
N ALA A 109 -17.41 1.49 5.41
CA ALA A 109 -16.67 2.71 5.10
C ALA A 109 -17.10 3.92 5.94
N ALA A 110 -18.40 4.05 6.24
CA ALA A 110 -18.92 5.18 7.01
C ALA A 110 -18.51 5.09 8.49
N ALA A 111 -18.59 3.88 9.05
CA ALA A 111 -18.14 3.59 10.41
C ALA A 111 -16.62 3.77 10.54
N PHE A 112 -15.83 3.38 9.53
CA PHE A 112 -14.39 3.59 9.53
C PHE A 112 -14.02 5.08 9.45
N GLU A 113 -14.67 5.87 8.59
CA GLU A 113 -14.46 7.32 8.52
C GLU A 113 -14.80 7.98 9.87
N ALA A 114 -15.94 7.63 10.47
CA ALA A 114 -16.33 8.15 11.78
C ALA A 114 -15.34 7.78 12.89
N LEU A 115 -14.78 6.57 12.85
CA LEU A 115 -13.70 6.14 13.74
C LEU A 115 -12.47 7.00 13.54
N ALA A 116 -11.97 7.17 12.31
CA ALA A 116 -10.78 7.97 12.01
C ALA A 116 -10.94 9.42 12.48
N ALA A 117 -12.08 10.05 12.20
CA ALA A 117 -12.41 11.40 12.68
C ALA A 117 -12.44 11.48 14.21
N THR A 118 -12.95 10.45 14.88
CA THR A 118 -12.96 10.38 16.35
C THR A 118 -11.56 10.22 16.92
N ARG A 119 -10.73 9.37 16.32
CA ARG A 119 -9.35 9.14 16.76
C ARG A 119 -8.48 10.39 16.57
N GLN A 120 -8.69 11.14 15.50
CA GLN A 120 -8.06 12.44 15.29
C GLN A 120 -8.41 13.43 16.43
N ARG A 121 -9.68 13.55 16.81
CA ARG A 121 -10.11 14.43 17.94
C ARG A 121 -9.55 13.98 19.29
N GLN A 122 -9.18 12.71 19.42
CA GLN A 122 -8.52 12.14 20.59
C GLN A 122 -6.99 12.20 20.50
N HIS A 123 -6.45 12.84 19.47
CA HIS A 123 -5.01 13.02 19.22
C HIS A 123 -4.23 11.73 18.93
N PHE A 124 -4.91 10.66 18.51
CA PHE A 124 -4.23 9.51 17.90
C PHE A 124 -3.77 9.87 16.50
N ASN A 125 -2.55 9.45 16.15
CA ASN A 125 -1.94 9.65 14.84
C ASN A 125 -1.44 8.35 14.20
N HIS A 126 -1.69 7.21 14.86
CA HIS A 126 -1.48 5.87 14.32
C HIS A 126 -2.72 5.01 14.56
N LEU A 127 -3.10 4.22 13.56
CA LEU A 127 -4.21 3.29 13.65
C LEU A 127 -3.81 1.93 13.08
N ARG A 128 -3.83 0.92 13.95
CA ARG A 128 -3.55 -0.47 13.59
C ARG A 128 -4.73 -1.07 12.84
N ILE A 129 -4.47 -1.60 11.64
CA ILE A 129 -5.47 -2.22 10.77
C ILE A 129 -4.98 -3.62 10.38
N ASP A 130 -5.83 -4.63 10.57
CA ASP A 130 -5.53 -6.01 10.18
C ASP A 130 -5.80 -6.20 8.68
N VAL A 131 -4.77 -6.59 7.93
CA VAL A 131 -4.85 -6.79 6.48
C VAL A 131 -5.67 -8.03 6.11
N LEU A 132 -5.61 -9.08 6.92
CA LEU A 132 -6.23 -10.37 6.63
C LEU A 132 -7.61 -10.50 7.29
N GLY A 133 -7.85 -9.78 8.38
CA GLY A 133 -9.10 -9.83 9.13
C GLY A 133 -9.45 -11.25 9.60
N ALA A 134 -10.74 -11.49 9.80
CA ALA A 134 -11.24 -12.81 10.20
C ALA A 134 -12.62 -13.11 9.58
N PRO A 135 -12.83 -14.27 8.93
CA PRO A 135 -11.84 -15.29 8.58
C PRO A 135 -10.97 -14.87 7.38
N ALA A 136 -9.67 -15.16 7.45
CA ALA A 136 -8.67 -14.70 6.47
C ALA A 136 -8.79 -15.39 5.10
N GLU A 137 -9.42 -16.55 5.06
CA GLU A 137 -9.75 -17.34 3.87
C GLU A 137 -10.70 -16.59 2.91
N ARG A 138 -11.38 -15.54 3.40
CA ARG A 138 -12.17 -14.62 2.57
C ARG A 138 -11.32 -13.58 1.85
N VAL A 139 -10.02 -13.49 2.12
CA VAL A 139 -9.12 -12.52 1.46
C VAL A 139 -8.37 -13.17 0.31
N PHE A 140 -8.03 -14.46 0.46
CA PHE A 140 -7.35 -15.25 -0.55
C PHE A 140 -8.12 -16.53 -0.84
N GLU A 141 -8.61 -16.69 -2.07
CA GLU A 141 -9.19 -17.95 -2.50
C GLU A 141 -8.07 -19.00 -2.64
N LYS A 142 -8.16 -20.08 -1.86
CA LYS A 142 -7.17 -21.19 -1.82
C LYS A 142 -5.72 -20.73 -1.62
N GLY A 143 -5.50 -19.58 -0.97
CA GLY A 143 -4.16 -19.02 -0.73
C GLY A 143 -3.46 -18.46 -1.97
N ASP A 144 -4.13 -18.38 -3.12
CA ASP A 144 -3.48 -18.09 -4.40
C ASP A 144 -4.18 -17.06 -5.29
N LEU A 145 -5.38 -16.61 -4.92
CA LEU A 145 -6.06 -15.53 -5.62
C LEU A 145 -6.56 -14.49 -4.61
N ALA A 146 -5.88 -13.35 -4.58
CA ALA A 146 -6.29 -12.18 -3.80
C ALA A 146 -7.69 -11.70 -4.24
N GLN A 147 -8.59 -11.44 -3.29
CA GLN A 147 -9.89 -10.84 -3.58
C GLN A 147 -9.75 -9.32 -3.77
N PRO A 148 -9.88 -8.77 -4.99
CA PRO A 148 -9.57 -7.35 -5.24
C PRO A 148 -10.45 -6.40 -4.42
N ALA A 149 -11.74 -6.71 -4.28
CA ALA A 149 -12.69 -5.90 -3.53
C ALA A 149 -12.27 -5.71 -2.06
N TRP A 150 -11.63 -6.72 -1.45
CA TRP A 150 -11.11 -6.62 -0.10
C TRP A 150 -9.99 -5.59 0.00
N PHE A 151 -8.99 -5.68 -0.89
CA PHE A 151 -7.86 -4.76 -0.88
C PHE A 151 -8.24 -3.35 -1.34
N GLN A 152 -9.26 -3.20 -2.20
CA GLN A 152 -9.82 -1.91 -2.57
C GLN A 152 -10.54 -1.25 -1.39
N LYS A 153 -11.25 -2.03 -0.56
CA LYS A 153 -11.82 -1.53 0.70
C LYS A 153 -10.70 -1.10 1.66
N LEU A 154 -9.67 -1.92 1.83
CA LEU A 154 -8.53 -1.58 2.68
C LEU A 154 -7.79 -0.33 2.18
N ASP A 155 -7.63 -0.14 0.86
CA ASP A 155 -7.09 1.10 0.29
C ASP A 155 -7.92 2.32 0.73
N ALA A 156 -9.25 2.22 0.69
CA ALA A 156 -10.14 3.30 1.09
C ALA A 156 -10.03 3.62 2.59
N GLU A 157 -9.84 2.60 3.43
CA GLU A 157 -9.60 2.74 4.87
C GLU A 157 -8.26 3.42 5.17
N VAL A 158 -7.18 3.01 4.49
CA VAL A 158 -5.86 3.68 4.60
C VAL A 158 -5.96 5.15 4.18
N LEU A 159 -6.59 5.44 3.04
CA LEU A 159 -6.79 6.81 2.58
C LEU A 159 -7.69 7.62 3.52
N ALA A 160 -8.68 7.00 4.17
CA ALA A 160 -9.50 7.64 5.20
C ALA A 160 -8.68 8.03 6.43
N ALA A 161 -7.84 7.12 6.93
CA ALA A 161 -6.91 7.44 8.01
C ALA A 161 -5.96 8.59 7.62
N ASN A 162 -5.37 8.54 6.42
CA ASN A 162 -4.46 9.56 5.91
C ASN A 162 -5.13 10.95 5.82
N ARG A 163 -6.40 11.04 5.38
CA ARG A 163 -7.16 12.31 5.35
C ARG A 163 -7.30 12.96 6.73
N HIS A 164 -7.34 12.14 7.78
CA HIS A 164 -7.42 12.58 9.18
C HIS A 164 -6.04 12.78 9.84
N GLY A 165 -4.94 12.67 9.08
CA GLY A 165 -3.58 12.80 9.61
C GLY A 165 -3.14 11.60 10.46
N ILE A 166 -3.72 10.43 10.20
CA ILE A 166 -3.44 9.18 10.91
C ILE A 166 -2.67 8.25 9.97
N THR A 167 -1.52 7.76 10.42
CA THR A 167 -0.75 6.73 9.73
C THR A 167 -1.38 5.35 9.97
N ALA A 168 -1.57 4.57 8.91
CA ALA A 168 -2.08 3.21 9.01
C ALA A 168 -0.95 2.22 9.34
N ASP A 169 -1.04 1.57 10.50
CA ASP A 169 -0.13 0.49 10.90
C ASP A 169 -0.70 -0.85 10.43
N LEU A 170 -0.34 -1.25 9.21
CA LEU A 170 -0.84 -2.49 8.60
C LEU A 170 -0.24 -3.73 9.27
N VAL A 171 -1.10 -4.55 9.88
CA VAL A 171 -0.73 -5.85 10.43
C VAL A 171 -0.90 -6.89 9.34
N ILE A 172 0.22 -7.35 8.80
CA ILE A 172 0.27 -8.33 7.69
C ILE A 172 0.21 -9.79 8.18
N ALA A 173 0.38 -10.01 9.48
CA ALA A 173 0.31 -11.33 10.09
C ALA A 173 -0.33 -11.23 11.48
N GLY A 174 -1.57 -11.71 11.60
CA GLY A 174 -2.31 -11.72 12.86
C GLY A 174 -1.79 -12.78 13.86
N PRO A 175 -2.12 -12.64 15.15
CA PRO A 175 -1.61 -13.50 16.22
C PRO A 175 -2.10 -14.95 16.15
N ALA A 176 -3.17 -15.22 15.41
CA ALA A 176 -3.78 -16.54 15.30
C ALA A 176 -3.09 -17.45 14.26
N ASN A 177 -1.83 -17.17 13.90
CA ASN A 177 -1.08 -17.95 12.90
C ASN A 177 -1.82 -18.09 11.55
N GLN A 178 -2.58 -17.06 11.16
CA GLN A 178 -3.37 -17.07 9.92
C GLN A 178 -2.47 -17.09 8.68
N LEU A 179 -1.34 -16.38 8.75
CA LEU A 179 -0.41 -16.28 7.63
C LEU A 179 0.10 -17.66 7.19
N THR A 180 0.59 -18.49 8.11
CA THR A 180 1.12 -19.83 7.75
C THR A 180 0.02 -20.81 7.38
N ARG A 181 -1.20 -20.65 7.90
CA ARG A 181 -2.35 -21.46 7.52
C ARG A 181 -2.85 -21.14 6.11
N LEU A 182 -2.86 -19.86 5.73
CA LEU A 182 -3.23 -19.43 4.38
C LEU A 182 -2.13 -19.67 3.36
N PHE A 183 -0.88 -19.50 3.77
CA PHE A 183 0.31 -19.57 2.92
C PHE A 183 1.31 -20.56 3.53
N PRO A 184 1.06 -21.88 3.42
CA PRO A 184 1.95 -22.91 3.96
C PRO A 184 3.33 -22.92 3.28
N GLU A 185 3.40 -22.56 2.00
CA GLU A 185 4.66 -22.54 1.25
C GLU A 185 5.39 -21.20 1.34
N HIS A 186 6.72 -21.24 1.29
CA HIS A 186 7.56 -20.03 1.33
C HIS A 186 7.23 -19.08 0.17
N GLU A 187 7.05 -19.62 -1.03
CA GLU A 187 6.75 -18.83 -2.23
C GLU A 187 5.41 -18.06 -2.09
N GLN A 188 4.41 -18.66 -1.44
CA GLN A 188 3.13 -18.00 -1.20
C GLN A 188 3.28 -16.81 -0.25
N ARG A 189 4.11 -16.95 0.80
CA ARG A 189 4.42 -15.87 1.75
C ARG A 189 5.21 -14.74 1.08
N ASP A 190 6.23 -15.07 0.29
CA ASP A 190 7.02 -14.09 -0.47
C ASP A 190 6.11 -13.30 -1.42
N ARG A 191 5.24 -13.98 -2.17
CA ARG A 191 4.29 -13.35 -3.08
C ARG A 191 3.29 -12.44 -2.35
N TYR A 192 2.79 -12.88 -1.19
CA TYR A 192 1.92 -12.07 -0.34
C TYR A 192 2.60 -10.76 0.10
N VAL A 193 3.82 -10.84 0.64
CA VAL A 193 4.56 -9.66 1.07
C VAL A 193 4.86 -8.73 -0.11
N ARG A 194 5.33 -9.26 -1.24
CA ARG A 194 5.59 -8.45 -2.45
C ARG A 194 4.34 -7.75 -2.95
N PHE A 195 3.20 -8.42 -2.95
CA PHE A 195 1.91 -7.82 -3.33
C PHE A 195 1.54 -6.66 -2.41
N LEU A 196 1.69 -6.84 -1.09
CA LEU A 196 1.42 -5.75 -0.14
C LEU A 196 2.39 -4.59 -0.31
N CYS A 197 3.69 -4.84 -0.49
CA CYS A 197 4.66 -3.79 -0.77
C CYS A 197 4.31 -3.04 -2.06
N ALA A 198 4.00 -3.74 -3.15
CA ALA A 198 3.60 -3.14 -4.42
C ALA A 198 2.35 -2.25 -4.27
N ARG A 199 1.41 -2.66 -3.41
CA ARG A 199 0.13 -1.97 -3.22
C ARG A 199 0.20 -0.80 -2.24
N TYR A 200 0.97 -0.91 -1.16
CA TYR A 200 0.91 0.03 -0.03
C TYR A 200 2.18 0.87 0.18
N ALA A 201 3.30 0.60 -0.50
CA ALA A 201 4.53 1.39 -0.34
C ALA A 201 4.44 2.80 -0.95
N GLY A 202 3.43 3.10 -1.76
CA GLY A 202 3.19 4.42 -2.37
C GLY A 202 1.72 4.83 -2.31
N LEU A 203 1.00 4.42 -1.26
CA LEU A 203 -0.39 4.81 -0.98
C LEU A 203 -0.45 5.75 0.22
#